data_AF-A0A0C3FIA9-F1
#
_entry.id   AF-A0A0C3FIA9-F1
#
_cell.length_a   1.000
_cell.length_b   1.000
_cell.length_c   1.000
_cell.angle_alpha   90.00
_cell.angle_beta   90.00
_cell.angle_gamma   90.00
#
_symmetry.space_group_name_H-M   'P 1'
#
loop_
_entity.id
_entity.type
_entity.pdbx_description
1 polymer ?
#
loop_
_entity_poly.entity_id
_entity_poly.type
_entity_poly.pdbx_seq_one_letter_code
_entity_poly.pdbx_strand_id
1 'polypeptide(L)'
;MQFLKVEKPHSWKIVKSSEAETDTEELVLSFQGVIVSKTLPPFKTKVAANKKHFLRQSVQLTGLSTPSFQTCIDNLQHIHTAFGRHVPEGELESFRTDMFLDHPCVDIATRYYTSRREDPTGTAVPFSPDVDPNGTLQAMITDDHFHGVDNQVLYYTLIGQEGRKQHRRPTNPGSFRTGDIVEVQTTISIIQVKKDRFRMILNPHTLAMLDSGPSVVSAHMFKTQEKTEAHGNAEGCIPSHEDHHQSTRL
;
A
#
# COMPACT_ATOMS: atom_id res chain seq x y z
N MET A 1 11.36 3.33 24.22
CA MET A 1 10.59 2.38 23.40
C MET A 1 10.32 1.16 24.26
N GLN A 2 9.06 0.76 24.40
CA GLN A 2 8.66 -0.42 25.17
C GLN A 2 7.82 -1.34 24.28
N PHE A 3 7.80 -2.63 24.60
CA PHE A 3 6.98 -3.61 23.91
C PHE A 3 5.81 -3.98 24.82
N LEU A 4 4.59 -3.75 24.34
CA LEU A 4 3.37 -4.06 25.06
C LEU A 4 2.71 -5.27 24.42
N LYS A 5 2.48 -6.31 25.24
CA LYS A 5 1.68 -7.46 24.81
C LYS A 5 0.21 -7.11 24.91
N VAL A 6 -0.52 -7.27 23.81
CA VAL A 6 -1.96 -7.08 23.68
C VAL A 6 -2.58 -8.45 23.49
N GLU A 7 -3.62 -8.78 24.27
CA GLU A 7 -4.24 -10.12 24.19
C GLU A 7 -5.29 -10.24 23.08
N LYS A 8 -5.90 -9.13 22.67
CA LYS A 8 -7.00 -9.09 21.70
C LYS A 8 -6.84 -7.91 20.72
N PRO A 9 -6.43 -8.16 19.47
CA PRO A 9 -5.85 -9.40 18.97
C PRO A 9 -4.48 -9.70 19.61
N HIS A 10 -4.16 -10.98 19.78
CA HIS A 10 -2.89 -11.41 20.38
C HIS A 10 -1.70 -10.94 19.55
N SER A 11 -1.01 -9.92 20.06
CA SER A 11 0.07 -9.22 19.35
C SER A 11 0.99 -8.49 20.32
N TRP A 12 2.20 -8.15 19.87
CA TRP A 12 3.06 -7.22 20.57
C TRP A 12 3.11 -5.93 19.77
N LYS A 13 2.76 -4.82 20.42
CA LYS A 13 2.83 -3.47 19.85
C LYS A 13 4.03 -2.74 20.43
N ILE A 14 4.58 -1.80 19.67
CA ILE A 14 5.58 -0.87 20.18
C ILE A 14 4.87 0.35 20.75
N VAL A 15 5.22 0.73 21.98
CA VAL A 15 4.66 1.91 22.65
C VAL A 15 5.77 2.86 23.13
N LYS A 16 5.39 4.13 23.28
CA LYS A 16 6.18 5.19 23.94
C LYS A 16 5.40 5.70 25.15
N SER A 17 6.12 6.15 26.17
CA SER A 17 5.53 6.85 27.30
C SER A 17 4.96 8.20 26.81
N SER A 18 3.73 8.51 27.20
CA SER A 18 3.14 9.84 26.97
C SER A 18 3.69 10.83 27.99
N GLU A 19 3.47 12.14 27.75
CA GLU A 19 3.85 13.23 28.67
C GLU A 19 3.08 13.14 30.01
N ALA A 20 1.91 12.50 30.00
CA ALA A 20 1.25 12.05 31.21
C ALA A 20 1.84 10.69 31.62
N GLU A 21 2.57 10.65 32.75
CA GLU A 21 3.36 9.48 33.23
C GLU A 21 2.60 8.15 33.37
N THR A 22 1.28 8.15 33.22
CA THR A 22 0.41 6.96 33.36
C THR A 22 -0.13 6.41 32.04
N ASP A 23 0.08 7.10 30.91
CA ASP A 23 -0.49 6.71 29.62
C ASP A 23 0.60 6.30 28.61
N THR A 24 0.35 5.23 27.86
CA THR A 24 1.26 4.74 26.82
C THR A 24 0.60 4.85 25.46
N GLU A 25 1.31 5.46 24.50
CA GLU A 25 0.83 5.63 23.12
C GLU A 25 1.54 4.67 22.17
N GLU A 26 0.81 4.13 21.19
CA GLU A 26 1.39 3.31 20.12
C GLU A 26 2.40 4.14 19.30
N LEU A 27 3.57 3.57 19.04
CA LEU A 27 4.62 4.23 18.28
C LEU A 27 4.28 4.22 16.78
N VAL A 28 3.94 5.40 16.25
CA VAL A 28 3.73 5.62 14.82
C VAL A 28 5.04 6.06 14.17
N LEU A 29 5.48 5.32 13.16
CA LEU A 29 6.65 5.63 12.33
C LEU A 29 6.20 6.29 11.03
N SER A 30 6.99 7.23 10.52
CA SER A 30 6.76 7.86 9.22
C SER A 30 8.01 7.78 8.35
N PHE A 31 7.84 7.42 7.08
CA PHE A 31 8.89 7.44 6.08
C PHE A 31 8.34 7.62 4.67
N GLN A 32 9.22 8.01 3.74
CA GLN A 32 8.87 8.31 2.36
C GLN A 32 9.43 7.25 1.42
N GLY A 33 8.73 6.98 0.33
CA GLY A 33 9.21 6.08 -0.71
C GLY A 33 8.38 6.17 -1.98
N VAL A 34 8.83 5.47 -3.02
CA VAL A 34 8.14 5.33 -4.29
C VAL A 34 7.31 4.05 -4.27
N ILE A 35 6.03 4.14 -4.66
CA ILE A 35 5.17 2.96 -4.81
C ILE A 35 5.67 2.13 -5.99
N VAL A 36 6.07 0.88 -5.74
CA VAL A 36 6.42 -0.09 -6.81
C VAL A 36 5.29 -1.08 -7.07
N SER A 37 4.51 -1.41 -6.05
CA SER A 37 3.34 -2.27 -6.13
C SER A 37 2.26 -1.80 -5.16
N LYS A 38 0.98 -2.01 -5.50
CA LYS A 38 -0.12 -1.63 -4.62
C LYS A 38 -1.36 -2.49 -4.83
N THR A 39 -2.09 -2.71 -3.75
CA THR A 39 -3.47 -3.19 -3.73
C THR A 39 -4.26 -2.20 -2.89
N LEU A 40 -4.89 -1.21 -3.53
CA LEU A 40 -5.63 -0.14 -2.85
C LEU A 40 -7.07 -0.09 -3.37
N PRO A 41 -8.02 0.35 -2.54
CA PRO A 41 -9.40 0.55 -2.97
C PRO A 41 -9.51 1.71 -3.97
N PRO A 42 -10.65 1.87 -4.69
CA PRO A 42 -11.80 0.96 -4.71
C PRO A 42 -11.53 -0.30 -5.54
N PHE A 43 -12.10 -1.44 -5.13
CA PHE A 43 -12.03 -2.67 -5.91
C PHE A 43 -12.94 -2.59 -7.13
N LYS A 44 -12.36 -2.77 -8.32
CA LYS A 44 -13.12 -2.79 -9.59
C LYS A 44 -13.81 -4.14 -9.84
N THR A 45 -13.28 -5.21 -9.26
CA THR A 45 -13.75 -6.58 -9.50
C THR A 45 -14.56 -7.07 -8.31
N LYS A 46 -15.68 -7.77 -8.58
CA LYS A 46 -16.44 -8.46 -7.54
C LYS A 46 -15.54 -9.46 -6.82
N VAL A 47 -15.41 -9.31 -5.51
CA VAL A 47 -14.69 -10.26 -4.68
C VAL A 47 -15.68 -11.34 -4.24
N ALA A 48 -15.29 -12.61 -4.40
CA ALA A 48 -16.07 -13.72 -3.87
C ALA A 48 -16.06 -13.69 -2.33
N ALA A 49 -17.22 -13.84 -1.70
CA ALA A 49 -17.39 -13.73 -0.24
C ALA A 49 -16.46 -14.68 0.55
N ASN A 50 -16.15 -15.86 -0.01
CA ASN A 50 -15.24 -16.83 0.61
C ASN A 50 -13.78 -16.35 0.67
N LYS A 51 -13.39 -15.29 -0.04
CA LYS A 51 -12.05 -14.71 0.00
C LYS A 51 -11.92 -13.48 0.91
N LYS A 52 -12.96 -13.12 1.67
CA LYS A 52 -12.98 -11.90 2.50
C LYS A 52 -11.80 -11.79 3.48
N HIS A 53 -11.37 -12.91 4.07
CA HIS A 53 -10.27 -12.94 5.05
C HIS A 53 -8.89 -12.72 4.42
N PHE A 54 -8.78 -12.82 3.09
CA PHE A 54 -7.57 -12.48 2.34
C PHE A 54 -7.59 -11.05 1.80
N LEU A 55 -8.70 -10.32 1.96
CA LEU A 55 -8.78 -8.94 1.52
C LEU A 55 -7.92 -8.05 2.41
N ARG A 56 -6.97 -7.41 1.75
CA ARG A 56 -6.04 -6.45 2.36
C ARG A 56 -5.85 -5.27 1.44
N GLN A 57 -5.51 -4.15 2.05
CA GLN A 57 -4.93 -3.00 1.37
C GLN A 57 -3.44 -2.98 1.66
N SER A 58 -2.64 -2.77 0.62
CA SER A 58 -1.19 -2.80 0.73
C SER A 58 -0.49 -1.89 -0.27
N VAL A 59 0.68 -1.42 0.13
CA VAL A 59 1.67 -0.76 -0.73
C VAL A 59 3.02 -1.39 -0.48
N GLN A 60 3.80 -1.52 -1.55
CA GLN A 60 5.21 -1.86 -1.49
C GLN A 60 5.99 -0.62 -1.91
N LEU A 61 6.89 -0.16 -1.03
CA LEU A 61 7.67 1.05 -1.24
C LEU A 61 9.14 0.73 -1.45
N THR A 62 9.81 1.51 -2.29
CA THR A 62 11.28 1.52 -2.36
C THR A 62 11.80 2.95 -2.28
N GLY A 63 13.00 3.12 -1.75
CA GLY A 63 13.69 4.40 -1.74
C GLY A 63 14.62 4.63 -2.92
N LEU A 64 14.73 3.68 -3.87
CA LEU A 64 15.68 3.74 -4.99
C LEU A 64 17.11 4.10 -4.53
N SER A 65 17.56 3.43 -3.45
CA SER A 65 18.88 3.64 -2.82
C SER A 65 19.10 5.01 -2.16
N THR A 66 18.03 5.74 -1.80
CA THR A 66 18.18 6.94 -0.97
C THR A 66 18.69 6.62 0.44
N PRO A 67 19.61 7.43 1.01
CA PRO A 67 20.14 7.20 2.35
C PRO A 67 19.07 7.18 3.45
N SER A 68 18.04 8.02 3.32
CA SER A 68 16.93 8.08 4.28
C SER A 68 16.10 6.79 4.30
N PHE A 69 15.88 6.19 3.13
CA PHE A 69 15.15 4.92 3.05
C PHE A 69 16.01 3.75 3.52
N GLN A 70 17.30 3.75 3.21
CA GLN A 70 18.22 2.74 3.77
C GLN A 70 18.23 2.79 5.30
N THR A 71 18.31 4.00 5.87
CA THR A 71 18.19 4.21 7.32
C THR A 71 16.87 3.65 7.87
N CYS A 72 15.77 3.79 7.14
CA CYS A 72 14.48 3.18 7.51
C CYS A 72 14.57 1.65 7.56
N ILE A 73 15.13 1.01 6.53
CA ILE A 73 15.32 -0.45 6.49
C ILE A 73 16.19 -0.93 7.65
N ASP A 74 17.32 -0.26 7.90
CA ASP A 74 18.25 -0.61 8.97
C ASP A 74 17.55 -0.50 10.34
N ASN A 75 16.75 0.55 10.54
CA ASN A 75 15.94 0.72 11.76
C ASN A 75 14.87 -0.38 11.90
N LEU A 76 14.22 -0.80 10.83
CA LEU A 76 13.28 -1.92 10.86
C LEU A 76 13.96 -3.23 11.24
N GLN A 77 15.18 -3.48 10.74
CA GLN A 77 15.99 -4.64 11.13
C GLN A 77 16.43 -4.58 12.60
N HIS A 78 16.80 -3.40 13.10
CA HIS A 78 17.11 -3.21 14.52
C HIS A 78 15.89 -3.47 15.41
N ILE A 79 14.71 -2.98 15.03
CA ILE A 79 13.46 -3.23 15.75
C ILE A 79 13.14 -4.72 15.76
N HIS A 80 13.23 -5.40 14.61
CA HIS A 80 13.04 -6.85 14.50
C HIS A 80 13.99 -7.63 15.42
N THR A 81 15.26 -7.26 15.45
CA THR A 81 16.27 -7.91 16.31
C THR A 81 15.97 -7.68 17.79
N ALA A 82 15.55 -6.47 18.17
CA ALA A 82 15.14 -6.16 19.55
C ALA A 82 13.92 -6.98 19.98
N PHE A 83 12.98 -7.24 19.07
CA PHE A 83 11.83 -8.11 19.31
C PHE A 83 12.18 -9.59 19.45
N GLY A 84 13.23 -10.06 18.76
CA GLY A 84 13.68 -11.46 18.86
C GLY A 84 13.99 -11.91 20.29
N ARG A 85 14.21 -10.98 21.21
CA ARG A 85 14.42 -11.25 22.65
C ARG A 85 13.13 -11.44 23.46
N HIS A 86 11.98 -11.12 22.90
CA HIS A 86 10.66 -11.16 23.57
C HIS A 86 9.80 -12.35 23.16
N VAL A 87 10.26 -13.12 22.17
CA VAL A 87 9.63 -14.37 21.72
C VAL A 87 10.65 -15.51 21.82
N PRO A 88 10.21 -16.78 21.86
CA PRO A 88 11.15 -17.89 21.93
C PRO A 88 12.13 -17.90 20.75
N GLU A 89 13.36 -18.33 21.02
CA GLU A 89 14.42 -18.36 20.01
C GLU A 89 14.02 -19.23 18.81
N GLY A 90 14.24 -18.70 17.60
CA GLY A 90 13.91 -19.39 16.34
C GLY A 90 12.44 -19.31 15.92
N GLU A 91 11.55 -18.78 16.75
CA GLU A 91 10.12 -18.66 16.40
C GLU A 91 9.77 -17.35 15.68
N LEU A 92 10.62 -16.33 15.74
CA LEU A 92 10.47 -15.10 14.95
C LEU A 92 10.94 -15.33 13.51
N GLU A 93 10.01 -15.23 12.56
CA GLU A 93 10.37 -15.28 11.13
C GLU A 93 11.39 -14.17 10.80
N SER A 94 12.41 -14.50 10.01
CA SER A 94 13.41 -13.53 9.58
C SER A 94 12.76 -12.36 8.84
N PHE A 95 13.08 -11.13 9.24
CA PHE A 95 12.69 -9.95 8.50
C PHE A 95 13.56 -9.83 7.25
N ARG A 96 12.93 -9.94 6.07
CA ARG A 96 13.57 -9.79 4.78
C ARG A 96 12.80 -8.77 3.98
N THR A 97 13.52 -7.89 3.31
CA THR A 97 12.98 -6.95 2.34
C THR A 97 12.97 -7.61 0.97
N ASP A 98 11.88 -7.47 0.24
CA ASP A 98 11.83 -7.81 -1.19
C ASP A 98 12.69 -6.83 -1.99
N MET A 99 12.90 -7.12 -3.28
CA MET A 99 13.70 -6.30 -4.19
C MET A 99 12.88 -5.87 -5.40
N PHE A 100 13.01 -4.61 -5.80
CA PHE A 100 12.50 -4.07 -7.07
C PHE A 100 13.67 -3.47 -7.84
N LEU A 101 14.02 -4.05 -9.00
CA LEU A 101 15.18 -3.63 -9.80
C LEU A 101 16.45 -3.46 -8.95
N ASP A 102 16.75 -4.44 -8.10
CA ASP A 102 17.89 -4.43 -7.17
C ASP A 102 17.86 -3.34 -6.08
N HIS A 103 16.73 -2.66 -5.90
CA HIS A 103 16.49 -1.78 -4.76
C HIS A 103 15.63 -2.48 -3.70
N PRO A 104 15.98 -2.38 -2.40
CA PRO A 104 15.19 -2.99 -1.35
C PRO A 104 13.82 -2.33 -1.22
N CYS A 105 12.84 -3.15 -0.85
CA CYS A 105 11.44 -2.79 -0.72
C CYS A 105 10.88 -3.09 0.67
N VAL A 106 9.92 -2.27 1.09
CA VAL A 106 9.18 -2.45 2.33
C VAL A 106 7.71 -2.67 1.99
N ASP A 107 7.17 -3.82 2.39
CA ASP A 107 5.76 -4.16 2.28
C ASP A 107 4.98 -3.72 3.51
N ILE A 108 3.88 -3.00 3.26
CA ILE A 108 3.03 -2.42 4.28
C ILE A 108 1.59 -2.79 3.95
N ALA A 109 0.89 -3.43 4.89
CA ALA A 109 -0.44 -3.97 4.61
C ALA A 109 -1.31 -4.04 5.86
N THR A 110 -2.61 -3.77 5.70
CA THR A 110 -3.63 -4.09 6.71
C THR A 110 -4.79 -4.85 6.06
N ARG A 111 -5.44 -5.71 6.85
CA ARG A 111 -6.64 -6.44 6.44
C ARG A 111 -7.82 -5.47 6.46
N TYR A 112 -8.82 -5.69 5.60
CA TYR A 112 -10.06 -4.91 5.70
C TYR A 112 -10.95 -5.36 6.86
N TYR A 113 -10.78 -6.60 7.34
CA TYR A 113 -11.61 -7.16 8.40
C TYR A 113 -10.75 -7.84 9.45
N THR A 114 -11.20 -7.71 10.70
CA THR A 114 -10.73 -8.46 11.86
C THR A 114 -11.79 -9.48 12.25
N SER A 115 -11.38 -10.69 12.63
CA SER A 115 -12.34 -11.69 13.11
C SER A 115 -12.82 -11.36 14.52
N ARG A 116 -14.11 -11.58 14.82
CA ARG A 116 -14.63 -11.52 16.19
C ARG A 116 -13.99 -12.53 17.14
N ARG A 117 -13.33 -13.57 16.62
CA ARG A 117 -12.53 -14.48 17.45
C ARG A 117 -11.23 -13.84 17.91
N GLU A 118 -10.62 -13.01 17.05
CA GLU A 118 -9.38 -12.29 17.35
C GLU A 118 -9.65 -11.08 18.26
N ASP A 119 -10.73 -10.34 17.99
CA ASP A 119 -11.18 -9.21 18.80
C ASP A 119 -12.71 -9.25 19.02
N PRO A 120 -13.16 -9.95 20.09
CA PRO A 120 -14.58 -10.08 20.43
C PRO A 120 -15.26 -8.76 20.80
N THR A 121 -14.50 -7.80 21.32
CA THR A 121 -15.00 -6.52 21.85
C THR A 121 -14.73 -5.33 20.93
N GLY A 122 -14.09 -5.58 19.79
CA GLY A 122 -13.72 -4.53 18.85
C GLY A 122 -14.91 -3.71 18.36
N THR A 123 -14.71 -2.41 18.21
CA THR A 123 -15.77 -1.54 17.69
C THR A 123 -15.70 -1.53 16.17
N ALA A 124 -16.84 -1.79 15.51
CA ALA A 124 -16.94 -1.67 14.06
C ALA A 124 -17.02 -0.20 13.66
N VAL A 125 -16.29 0.17 12.61
CA VAL A 125 -16.33 1.48 11.97
C VAL A 125 -16.77 1.30 10.51
N PRO A 126 -17.54 2.26 9.94
CA PRO A 126 -17.98 2.17 8.56
C PRO A 126 -16.82 2.42 7.58
N PHE A 127 -16.91 1.83 6.38
CA PHE A 127 -16.01 2.20 5.29
C PHE A 127 -16.30 3.63 4.81
N SER A 128 -15.24 4.37 4.47
CA SER A 128 -15.39 5.67 3.81
C SER A 128 -15.98 5.48 2.40
N PRO A 129 -16.82 6.41 1.90
CA PRO A 129 -17.30 6.40 0.52
C PRO A 129 -16.19 6.38 -0.53
N ASP A 130 -15.00 6.90 -0.20
CA ASP A 130 -13.84 6.85 -1.09
C ASP A 130 -13.21 5.46 -1.20
N VAL A 131 -13.32 4.67 -0.14
CA VAL A 131 -12.79 3.30 -0.03
C VAL A 131 -13.80 2.29 -0.60
N ASP A 132 -15.08 2.47 -0.30
CA ASP A 132 -16.15 1.57 -0.72
C ASP A 132 -17.32 2.30 -1.39
N PRO A 133 -17.11 2.90 -2.57
CA PRO A 133 -18.12 3.74 -3.23
C PRO A 133 -19.40 2.98 -3.60
N ASN A 134 -19.31 1.66 -3.77
CA ASN A 134 -20.42 0.80 -4.17
C ASN A 134 -20.97 -0.06 -3.01
N GLY A 135 -20.52 0.15 -1.77
CA GLY A 135 -20.94 -0.65 -0.61
C GLY A 135 -20.55 -2.13 -0.68
N THR A 136 -19.59 -2.50 -1.53
CA THR A 136 -19.18 -3.89 -1.75
C THR A 136 -18.42 -4.46 -0.55
N LEU A 137 -17.52 -3.67 0.06
CA LEU A 137 -16.83 -4.08 1.28
C LEU A 137 -17.80 -4.14 2.47
N GLN A 138 -18.67 -3.14 2.59
CA GLN A 138 -19.70 -3.08 3.61
C GLN A 138 -20.64 -4.29 3.53
N ALA A 139 -21.06 -4.68 2.32
CA ALA A 139 -21.93 -5.84 2.10
C ALA A 139 -21.27 -7.19 2.42
N MET A 140 -19.94 -7.24 2.57
CA MET A 140 -19.21 -8.46 2.95
C MET A 140 -19.04 -8.60 4.48
N ILE A 141 -19.43 -7.59 5.26
CA ILE A 141 -19.44 -7.68 6.73
C ILE A 141 -20.47 -8.71 7.17
N THR A 142 -20.11 -9.50 8.17
CA THR A 142 -20.91 -10.59 8.75
C THR A 142 -20.71 -10.59 10.26
N ASP A 143 -21.53 -11.34 11.01
CA ASP A 143 -21.45 -11.35 12.47
C ASP A 143 -20.08 -11.82 13.02
N ASP A 144 -19.31 -12.59 12.23
CA ASP A 144 -18.00 -13.13 12.62
C ASP A 144 -16.80 -12.25 12.23
N HIS A 145 -17.01 -11.17 11.47
CA HIS A 145 -15.94 -10.27 10.98
C HIS A 145 -16.38 -8.81 10.94
N PHE A 146 -15.51 -7.89 11.34
CA PHE A 146 -15.82 -6.46 11.35
C PHE A 146 -14.66 -5.64 10.79
N HIS A 147 -14.97 -4.45 10.27
CA HIS A 147 -13.97 -3.43 9.95
C HIS A 147 -13.77 -2.56 11.19
N GLY A 148 -12.58 -2.56 11.77
CA GLY A 148 -12.22 -1.75 12.95
C GLY A 148 -11.30 -0.58 12.60
N VAL A 149 -10.99 0.25 13.60
CA VAL A 149 -10.06 1.39 13.46
C VAL A 149 -8.69 0.94 12.95
N ASP A 150 -8.17 -0.19 13.45
CA ASP A 150 -6.88 -0.78 13.03
C ASP A 150 -6.89 -1.29 11.57
N ASN A 151 -8.07 -1.43 10.96
CA ASN A 151 -8.22 -1.80 9.55
C ASN A 151 -8.31 -0.58 8.62
N GLN A 152 -8.51 0.63 9.17
CA GLN A 152 -8.70 1.85 8.41
C GLN A 152 -7.36 2.42 7.95
N VAL A 153 -7.31 2.90 6.70
CA VAL A 153 -6.20 3.68 6.17
C VAL A 153 -6.74 5.02 5.71
N LEU A 154 -6.10 6.10 6.15
CA LEU A 154 -6.43 7.46 5.75
C LEU A 154 -5.57 7.87 4.56
N TYR A 155 -6.20 8.47 3.55
CA TYR A 155 -5.54 8.84 2.30
C TYR A 155 -5.51 10.34 2.13
N TYR A 156 -4.34 10.89 1.83
CA TYR A 156 -4.17 12.33 1.62
C TYR A 156 -3.36 12.64 0.38
N THR A 157 -3.48 13.87 -0.10
CA THR A 157 -2.53 14.48 -1.02
C THR A 157 -2.01 15.78 -0.45
N LEU A 158 -0.72 16.04 -0.68
CA LEU A 158 -0.07 17.30 -0.33
C LEU A 158 -0.57 18.41 -1.26
N ILE A 159 -1.08 19.49 -0.69
CA ILE A 159 -1.57 20.66 -1.45
C ILE A 159 -0.71 21.90 -1.28
N GLY A 160 0.27 21.85 -0.38
CA GLY A 160 1.19 22.94 -0.15
C GLY A 160 2.07 22.67 1.06
N GLN A 161 3.14 23.43 1.17
CA GLN A 161 4.05 23.39 2.30
C GLN A 161 4.35 24.82 2.72
N GLU A 162 4.14 25.12 4.00
CA GLU A 162 4.47 26.40 4.60
C GLU A 162 5.55 26.17 5.66
N GLY A 163 6.80 26.45 5.30
CA GLY A 163 7.96 26.09 6.11
C GLY A 163 8.04 24.57 6.36
N ARG A 164 7.86 24.16 7.62
CA ARG A 164 7.83 22.73 8.02
C ARG A 164 6.42 22.13 8.06
N LYS A 165 5.36 22.94 7.93
CA LYS A 165 3.98 22.45 7.96
C LYS A 165 3.54 22.02 6.56
N GLN A 166 3.14 20.77 6.44
CA GLN A 166 2.55 20.22 5.23
C GLN A 166 1.03 20.33 5.30
N HIS A 167 0.43 20.97 4.29
CA HIS A 167 -1.02 21.02 4.15
C HIS A 167 -1.49 19.82 3.35
N ARG A 168 -2.38 19.03 3.95
CA ARG A 168 -2.90 17.78 3.39
C ARG A 168 -4.41 17.89 3.21
N ARG A 169 -4.93 17.39 2.10
CA ARG A 169 -6.37 17.18 1.91
C ARG A 169 -6.67 15.69 1.76
N PRO A 170 -7.82 15.20 2.27
CA PRO A 170 -8.28 13.86 1.97
C PRO A 170 -8.31 13.61 0.45
N THR A 171 -7.96 12.40 0.02
CA THR A 171 -7.99 12.00 -1.40
C THR A 171 -8.51 10.59 -1.57
N ASN A 172 -8.99 10.29 -2.77
CA ASN A 172 -9.46 8.94 -3.10
C ASN A 172 -8.26 7.97 -3.24
N PRO A 173 -8.28 6.79 -2.60
CA PRO A 173 -7.20 5.79 -2.72
C PRO A 173 -6.97 5.30 -4.15
N GLY A 174 -7.99 5.40 -5.00
CA GLY A 174 -7.94 5.12 -6.42
C GLY A 174 -7.12 6.14 -7.22
N SER A 175 -6.66 7.25 -6.64
CA SER A 175 -5.76 8.21 -7.31
C SER A 175 -4.31 7.74 -7.35
N PHE A 176 -3.85 6.97 -6.35
CA PHE A 176 -2.46 6.54 -6.23
C PHE A 176 -2.06 5.58 -7.37
N ARG A 177 -0.82 5.68 -7.83
CA ARG A 177 -0.22 4.92 -8.93
C ARG A 177 1.16 4.40 -8.53
N THR A 178 1.59 3.32 -9.19
CA THR A 178 2.99 2.92 -9.19
C THR A 178 3.81 4.06 -9.78
N GLY A 179 4.89 4.44 -9.10
CA GLY A 179 5.71 5.61 -9.41
C GLY A 179 5.47 6.82 -8.51
N ASP A 180 4.34 6.87 -7.76
CA ASP A 180 4.06 8.01 -6.89
C ASP A 180 5.03 8.02 -5.71
N ILE A 181 5.51 9.21 -5.35
CA ILE A 181 6.26 9.46 -4.13
C ILE A 181 5.24 9.72 -3.02
N VAL A 182 5.31 8.91 -1.98
CA VAL A 182 4.37 8.94 -0.86
C VAL A 182 5.10 9.00 0.47
N GLU A 183 4.44 9.57 1.47
CA GLU A 183 4.75 9.36 2.87
C GLU A 183 3.74 8.35 3.44
N VAL A 184 4.24 7.36 4.16
CA VAL A 184 3.42 6.40 4.90
C VAL A 184 3.61 6.61 6.40
N GLN A 185 2.51 6.62 7.13
CA GLN A 185 2.54 6.45 8.59
C GLN A 185 2.09 5.05 8.93
N THR A 186 2.87 4.34 9.73
CA THR A 186 2.66 2.93 10.03
C THR A 186 3.00 2.61 11.48
N THR A 187 2.35 1.60 12.04
CA THR A 187 2.79 1.00 13.31
C THR A 187 3.38 -0.37 13.06
N ILE A 188 4.23 -0.82 13.96
CA ILE A 188 4.85 -2.14 13.91
C ILE A 188 4.18 -3.03 14.94
N SER A 189 3.76 -4.21 14.50
CA SER A 189 3.23 -5.25 15.36
C SER A 189 3.96 -6.57 15.12
N ILE A 190 4.17 -7.36 16.17
CA ILE A 190 4.50 -8.78 16.06
C ILE A 190 3.23 -9.57 16.27
N ILE A 191 2.87 -10.40 15.30
CA ILE A 191 1.70 -11.26 15.38
C ILE A 191 2.11 -12.73 15.39
N GLN A 192 1.36 -13.54 16.14
CA GLN A 192 1.49 -14.98 16.09
C GLN A 192 0.75 -15.50 14.85
N VAL A 193 1.49 -16.00 13.87
CA VAL A 193 0.93 -16.52 12.60
C VAL A 193 0.52 -17.99 12.74
N LYS A 194 1.28 -18.74 13.56
CA LYS A 194 1.01 -20.13 13.96
C LYS A 194 1.51 -20.31 15.40
N LYS A 195 1.17 -21.44 16.03
CA LYS A 195 1.50 -21.77 17.42
C LYS A 195 2.92 -21.35 17.84
N ASP A 196 3.93 -21.67 17.03
CA ASP A 196 5.33 -21.42 17.36
C ASP A 196 6.00 -20.57 16.26
N ARG A 197 5.24 -19.59 15.74
CA ARG A 197 5.72 -18.76 14.62
C ARG A 197 5.16 -17.34 14.67
N PHE A 198 6.07 -16.40 14.88
CA PHE A 198 5.79 -14.97 14.96
C PHE A 198 6.29 -14.24 13.72
N ARG A 199 5.62 -13.15 13.35
CA ARG A 199 6.00 -12.31 12.22
C ARG A 199 5.84 -10.84 12.58
N MET A 200 6.85 -10.04 12.22
CA MET A 200 6.75 -8.60 12.22
C MET A 200 5.93 -8.12 11.01
N ILE A 201 4.93 -7.28 11.26
CA ILE A 201 4.10 -6.65 10.23
C ILE A 201 4.08 -5.13 10.43
N LEU A 202 3.96 -4.42 9.31
CA LEU A 202 3.79 -2.97 9.27
C LEU A 202 2.34 -2.67 8.88
N ASN A 203 1.61 -2.02 9.79
CA ASN A 203 0.20 -1.68 9.64
C ASN A 203 0.05 -0.20 9.25
N PRO A 204 -0.38 0.11 8.01
CA PRO A 204 -0.53 1.50 7.58
C PRO A 204 -1.70 2.16 8.31
N HIS A 205 -1.48 3.38 8.78
CA HIS A 205 -2.50 4.31 9.28
C HIS A 205 -2.82 5.38 8.24
N THR A 206 -1.77 5.92 7.61
CA THR A 206 -1.89 7.01 6.66
C THR A 206 -1.05 6.77 5.42
N LEU A 207 -1.58 7.10 4.25
CA LEU A 207 -0.82 7.19 3.00
C LEU A 207 -1.04 8.58 2.38
N ALA A 208 0.01 9.38 2.29
CA ALA A 208 -0.03 10.73 1.76
C ALA A 208 0.77 10.84 0.47
N MET A 209 0.13 11.23 -0.62
CA MET A 209 0.79 11.51 -1.90
C MET A 209 1.55 12.83 -1.80
N LEU A 210 2.88 12.76 -1.97
CA LEU A 210 3.78 13.92 -1.96
C LEU A 210 4.01 14.45 -3.38
N ASP A 211 4.26 13.54 -4.31
CA ASP A 211 4.51 13.86 -5.72
C ASP A 211 4.00 12.73 -6.62
N SER A 212 3.19 13.10 -7.62
CA SER A 212 2.69 12.20 -8.67
C SER A 212 3.37 12.41 -10.03
N GLY A 213 4.29 13.37 -10.12
CA GLY A 213 5.03 13.73 -11.33
C GLY A 213 5.66 12.53 -12.04
N PRO A 214 6.42 11.65 -11.35
CA PRO A 214 7.03 10.48 -11.97
C PRO A 214 6.02 9.53 -12.65
N SER A 215 4.88 9.28 -12.01
CA SER A 215 3.78 8.47 -12.57
C SER A 215 3.12 9.13 -13.78
N VAL A 216 2.95 10.45 -13.73
CA VAL A 216 2.33 11.24 -14.82
C VAL A 216 3.25 11.26 -16.04
N VAL A 217 4.57 11.44 -15.87
CA VAL A 217 5.55 11.41 -16.97
C VAL A 217 5.59 10.04 -17.64
N SER A 218 5.58 8.96 -16.86
CA SER A 218 5.52 7.59 -17.41
C SER A 218 4.26 7.39 -18.27
N ALA A 219 3.09 7.80 -17.78
CA ALA A 219 1.84 7.72 -18.54
C ALA A 219 1.82 8.57 -19.83
N HIS A 220 2.49 9.73 -19.83
CA HIS A 220 2.62 10.58 -21.01
C HIS A 220 3.60 10.05 -22.06
N MET A 221 4.67 9.36 -21.65
CA MET A 221 5.62 8.74 -22.57
C MET A 221 4.99 7.58 -23.34
N PHE A 222 4.22 6.71 -22.67
CA PHE A 222 3.50 5.60 -23.33
C PHE A 222 2.45 6.10 -24.34
N LYS A 223 1.70 7.15 -24.01
CA LYS A 223 0.72 7.75 -24.95
C LYS A 223 1.36 8.40 -26.18
N THR A 224 2.58 8.91 -26.03
CA THR A 224 3.33 9.49 -27.16
C THR A 224 3.88 8.39 -28.08
N GLN A 225 4.33 7.26 -27.52
CA GLN A 225 4.77 6.10 -28.31
C GLN A 225 3.63 5.45 -29.11
N GLU A 226 2.46 5.22 -28.51
CA GLU A 226 1.28 4.68 -29.24
C GLU A 226 0.83 5.60 -30.39
N LYS A 227 0.92 6.93 -30.22
CA LYS A 227 0.63 7.88 -31.30
C LYS A 227 1.66 7.86 -32.43
N THR A 228 2.92 7.60 -32.11
CA THR A 228 4.00 7.55 -33.09
C THR A 228 3.94 6.27 -33.92
N GLU A 229 3.58 5.14 -33.29
CA GLU A 229 3.33 3.86 -33.99
C GLU A 229 2.06 3.89 -34.84
N ALA A 230 1.00 4.58 -34.40
CA ALA A 230 -0.22 4.75 -35.17
C ALA A 230 -0.05 5.65 -36.42
N HIS A 231 0.87 6.63 -36.39
CA HIS A 231 1.21 7.44 -37.57
C HIS A 231 2.14 6.69 -38.55
N GLY A 232 3.03 5.82 -38.07
CA GLY A 232 3.92 5.02 -38.93
C GLY A 232 3.21 3.98 -39.81
N ASN A 233 2.01 3.54 -39.43
CA ASN A 233 1.22 2.57 -40.19
C ASN A 233 0.29 3.19 -41.25
N ALA A 234 0.20 4.52 -41.36
CA ALA A 234 -0.68 5.19 -42.32
C ALA A 234 -0.02 5.57 -43.66
N GLU A 235 1.32 5.51 -43.76
CA GLU A 235 2.06 5.90 -44.98
C GLU A 235 2.41 4.72 -45.91
N GLY A 236 1.81 3.54 -45.70
CA GLY A 236 2.13 2.30 -46.42
C GLY A 236 1.07 1.79 -47.41
N CYS A 237 0.19 2.62 -47.95
CA CYS A 237 -0.76 2.20 -49.00
C CYS A 237 -0.56 3.00 -50.29
N ILE A 238 0.36 2.52 -51.14
CA ILE A 238 0.44 2.91 -52.55
C ILE A 238 -0.66 2.14 -53.30
N PRO A 239 -1.59 2.80 -54.01
CA PRO A 239 -2.60 2.09 -54.79
C PRO A 239 -1.97 1.54 -56.08
N SER A 240 -2.10 0.23 -56.29
CA SER A 240 -1.74 -0.44 -57.54
C SER A 240 -2.69 0.00 -58.66
N HIS A 241 -2.14 0.65 -59.69
CA HIS A 241 -2.83 0.98 -60.93
C HIS A 241 -3.25 -0.29 -61.69
N GLU A 242 -4.55 -0.45 -61.95
CA GLU A 242 -5.07 -1.39 -62.95
C GLU A 242 -4.99 -0.76 -64.34
N ASP A 243 -4.25 -1.40 -65.25
CA ASP A 243 -4.23 -1.06 -66.67
C ASP A 243 -5.38 -1.76 -67.42
N HIS A 244 -6.24 -0.95 -68.02
CA HIS A 244 -7.16 -1.32 -69.11
C HIS A 244 -7.18 -0.15 -70.10
N HIS A 245 -6.67 -0.32 -71.32
CA HIS A 245 -7.43 -0.88 -72.45
C HIS A 245 -6.81 -0.52 -73.82
N GLN A 246 -6.94 -1.51 -74.73
CA GLN A 246 -7.28 -1.37 -76.16
C GLN A 246 -6.25 -0.81 -77.16
N SER A 247 -5.67 -1.78 -77.88
CA SER A 247 -5.22 -1.67 -79.26
C SER A 247 -6.38 -1.31 -80.20
N THR A 248 -6.19 -0.29 -81.05
CA THR A 248 -7.01 -0.02 -82.24
C THR A 248 -6.14 -0.12 -83.50
N ARG A 249 -6.73 -0.78 -84.50
CA ARG A 249 -6.28 -1.19 -85.84
C ARG A 249 -5.40 -0.21 -86.64
N LEU A 250 -4.44 -0.79 -87.39
CA LEU A 250 -4.45 -0.88 -88.87
C LEU A 250 -3.62 -2.09 -89.31
#